data_AF-A0A3D6DFI8-F1
#
_entry.id   AF-A0A3D6DFI8-F1
#
_cell.length_a   1.000
_cell.length_b   1.000
_cell.length_c   1.000
_cell.angle_alpha   90.00
_cell.angle_beta   90.00
_cell.angle_gamma   90.00
#
_symmetry.space_group_name_H-M   'P 1'
#
loop_
_entity.id
_entity.type
_entity.pdbx_description
1 polymer ?
#
loop_
_entity_poly.entity_id
_entity_poly.type
_entity_poly.pdbx_seq_one_letter_code
_entity_poly.pdbx_strand_id
1 'polypeptide(L)'
;MGGFVSQEADAQPTFDLEVDVVMDTVLYEGFDEVAEGSRRYKLYAVLPEDALMLGISADDASDPVIPGFGYTADCGCYNWVNPLIPGSESYHAGYNINPAYLSAFPSLQYDTWWTTHLSQQTSTTTPIPLPTFLPGYNSCSDIVDQGGLLVTGADPIHSTVTNSRALIGQITTCETFSFQVCVTMQDGGVGGEVITKCTDGPVTVSDLCLPMMNPEYSILETIDCFGDEASMEVLPANPGLAFNPTVEYSLYQFDGTDTT
;
A
#
# COMPACT_ATOMS: atom_id res chain seq x y z
N MET A 1 -40.52 -13.52 -33.40
CA MET A 1 -39.55 -14.27 -32.58
C MET A 1 -38.51 -13.25 -32.13
N GLY A 2 -38.62 -12.82 -30.87
CA GLY A 2 -37.78 -11.77 -30.30
C GLY A 2 -36.39 -12.31 -29.98
N GLY A 3 -35.37 -11.54 -30.36
CA GLY A 3 -33.99 -11.79 -29.97
C GLY A 3 -33.79 -11.44 -28.50
N PHE A 4 -33.13 -12.33 -27.77
CA PHE A 4 -32.53 -12.02 -26.49
C PHE A 4 -31.17 -11.40 -26.75
N VAL A 5 -31.04 -10.10 -26.48
CA VAL A 5 -29.75 -9.46 -26.26
C VAL A 5 -29.53 -9.55 -24.76
N SER A 6 -28.68 -10.48 -24.33
CA SER A 6 -28.14 -10.48 -22.98
C SER A 6 -27.10 -9.37 -22.93
N GLN A 7 -27.37 -8.36 -22.11
CA GLN A 7 -26.46 -7.25 -21.87
C GLN A 7 -25.55 -7.72 -20.71
N GLU A 8 -24.34 -8.19 -21.05
CA GLU A 8 -23.27 -8.31 -20.07
C GLU A 8 -22.86 -6.87 -19.74
N ALA A 9 -23.10 -6.45 -18.50
CA ALA A 9 -22.59 -5.19 -18.00
C ALA A 9 -21.10 -5.41 -17.74
N ASP A 10 -20.26 -5.04 -18.69
CA ASP A 10 -18.82 -4.93 -18.46
C ASP A 10 -18.61 -3.88 -17.37
N ALA A 11 -18.25 -4.34 -16.17
CA ALA A 11 -17.73 -3.48 -15.12
C ALA A 11 -16.42 -2.88 -15.64
N GLN A 12 -16.50 -1.70 -16.26
CA GLN A 12 -15.32 -0.94 -16.65
C GLN A 12 -14.47 -0.69 -15.39
N PRO A 13 -13.16 -0.97 -15.39
CA PRO A 13 -12.28 -0.58 -14.31
C PRO A 13 -12.34 0.94 -14.20
N THR A 14 -12.84 1.42 -13.08
CA THR A 14 -12.87 2.86 -12.81
C THR A 14 -11.49 3.25 -12.30
N PHE A 15 -10.81 4.20 -12.95
CA PHE A 15 -9.49 4.73 -12.55
C PHE A 15 -9.53 5.65 -11.31
N ASP A 16 -10.55 5.51 -10.46
CA ASP A 16 -10.80 6.38 -9.32
C ASP A 16 -10.60 5.62 -8.00
N LEU A 17 -9.53 4.84 -7.91
CA LEU A 17 -9.09 4.29 -6.62
C LEU A 17 -8.34 5.37 -5.85
N GLU A 18 -8.94 5.82 -4.75
CA GLU A 18 -8.25 6.64 -3.76
C GLU A 18 -7.35 5.75 -2.88
N VAL A 19 -6.13 6.23 -2.65
CA VAL A 19 -5.12 5.52 -1.84
C VAL A 19 -4.52 6.46 -0.82
N ASP A 20 -4.31 5.93 0.38
CA ASP A 20 -3.63 6.61 1.48
C ASP A 20 -2.28 5.93 1.74
N VAL A 21 -1.24 6.74 1.94
CA VAL A 21 0.11 6.25 2.24
C VAL A 21 0.55 6.80 3.58
N VAL A 22 0.92 5.90 4.49
CA VAL A 22 1.36 6.23 5.84
C VAL A 22 2.81 5.81 6.00
N MET A 23 3.68 6.77 6.35
CA MET A 23 5.03 6.45 6.81
C MET A 23 4.95 5.92 8.24
N ASP A 24 5.33 4.67 8.43
CA ASP A 24 5.18 3.92 9.66
C ASP A 24 6.49 3.82 10.44
N THR A 25 7.65 3.85 9.78
CA THR A 25 8.95 3.77 10.45
C THR A 25 10.05 4.47 9.65
N VAL A 26 11.01 5.09 10.36
CA VAL A 26 12.26 5.63 9.80
C VAL A 26 13.45 4.96 10.48
N LEU A 27 14.39 4.44 9.71
CA LEU A 27 15.58 3.73 10.19
C LEU A 27 16.83 4.60 10.07
N TYR A 28 17.02 5.51 11.02
CA TYR A 28 18.15 6.46 11.01
C TYR A 28 19.54 5.81 11.01
N GLU A 29 19.70 4.66 11.65
CA GLU A 29 20.97 3.92 11.73
C GLU A 29 20.92 2.61 10.91
N GLY A 30 19.85 2.39 10.16
CA GLY A 30 19.55 1.12 9.52
C GLY A 30 19.15 0.05 10.54
N PHE A 31 18.97 -1.18 10.06
CA PHE A 31 18.70 -2.34 10.91
C PHE A 31 19.07 -3.63 10.19
N ASP A 32 20.02 -4.40 10.72
CA ASP A 32 20.47 -5.66 10.12
C ASP A 32 20.93 -5.45 8.65
N GLU A 33 20.24 -6.04 7.67
CA GLU A 33 20.50 -5.83 6.24
C GLU A 33 19.74 -4.63 5.64
N VAL A 34 18.84 -4.01 6.41
CA VAL A 34 18.08 -2.83 5.98
C VAL A 34 18.95 -1.59 6.11
N ALA A 35 19.15 -0.89 5.00
CA ALA A 35 20.08 0.23 4.91
C ALA A 35 19.70 1.41 5.81
N GLU A 36 20.72 2.14 6.26
CA GLU A 36 20.57 3.43 6.92
C GLU A 36 19.73 4.40 6.09
N GLY A 37 18.84 5.12 6.77
CA GLY A 37 17.89 6.03 6.16
C GLY A 37 16.66 5.35 5.57
N SER A 38 16.52 4.02 5.59
CA SER A 38 15.32 3.39 5.03
C SER A 38 14.05 3.83 5.78
N ARG A 39 12.97 4.12 5.04
CA ARG A 39 11.63 4.39 5.56
C ARG A 39 10.69 3.27 5.16
N ARG A 40 9.82 2.86 6.08
CA ARG A 40 8.75 1.89 5.84
C ARG A 40 7.43 2.62 5.68
N TYR A 41 6.74 2.34 4.59
CA TYR A 41 5.43 2.88 4.27
C TYR A 41 4.39 1.76 4.23
N LYS A 42 3.19 2.06 4.73
CA LYS A 42 1.98 1.25 4.60
C LYS A 42 1.06 1.91 3.59
N LEU A 43 0.54 1.13 2.66
CA LEU A 43 -0.37 1.59 1.63
C LEU A 43 -1.78 1.09 1.93
N TYR A 44 -2.75 1.96 1.81
CA TYR A 44 -4.15 1.67 2.06
C TYR A 44 -5.00 2.07 0.86
N ALA A 45 -5.94 1.21 0.47
CA ALA A 45 -7.04 1.58 -0.41
C ALA A 45 -8.14 2.23 0.43
N VAL A 46 -8.62 3.40 0.01
CA VAL A 46 -9.79 4.05 0.61
C VAL A 46 -11.03 3.45 -0.05
N LEU A 47 -11.86 2.80 0.77
CA LEU A 47 -13.07 2.13 0.31
C LEU A 47 -14.23 3.12 0.29
N PRO A 48 -15.05 3.11 -0.77
CA PRO A 48 -16.36 3.76 -0.75
C PRO A 48 -17.21 3.28 0.44
N GLU A 49 -18.19 4.09 0.82
CA GLU A 49 -19.16 3.70 1.85
C GLU A 49 -19.81 2.35 1.50
N ASP A 50 -19.92 1.46 2.50
CA ASP A 50 -20.45 0.10 2.38
C ASP A 50 -19.72 -0.85 1.41
N ALA A 51 -18.61 -0.44 0.79
CA ALA A 51 -17.83 -1.32 -0.08
C ALA A 51 -17.01 -2.35 0.71
N LEU A 52 -16.89 -3.56 0.16
CA LEU A 52 -16.05 -4.63 0.72
C LEU A 52 -14.90 -4.96 -0.22
N MET A 53 -13.67 -4.71 0.21
CA MET A 53 -12.49 -5.11 -0.56
C MET A 53 -12.39 -6.64 -0.63
N LEU A 54 -12.30 -7.18 -1.84
CA LEU A 54 -11.97 -8.57 -2.09
C LEU A 54 -10.45 -8.77 -2.16
N GLY A 55 -9.71 -7.80 -2.71
CA GLY A 55 -8.26 -7.89 -2.78
C GLY A 55 -7.68 -7.13 -3.97
N ILE A 56 -6.37 -7.26 -4.17
CA ILE A 56 -5.68 -6.68 -5.33
C ILE A 56 -5.75 -7.63 -6.52
N SER A 57 -5.81 -7.08 -7.73
CA SER A 57 -5.94 -7.84 -8.97
C SER A 57 -5.16 -7.20 -10.13
N ALA A 58 -4.78 -8.04 -11.09
CA ALA A 58 -4.20 -7.71 -12.37
C ALA A 58 -4.63 -8.76 -13.40
N ASP A 59 -4.96 -8.34 -14.62
CA ASP A 59 -5.32 -9.27 -15.69
C ASP A 59 -5.11 -8.59 -17.05
N ASP A 60 -3.93 -8.80 -17.63
CA ASP A 60 -3.53 -8.31 -18.95
C ASP A 60 -4.31 -8.93 -20.13
N ALA A 61 -5.07 -10.00 -19.89
CA ALA A 61 -5.87 -10.70 -20.88
C ALA A 61 -7.37 -10.36 -20.80
N SER A 62 -7.80 -9.64 -19.77
CA SER A 62 -9.18 -9.18 -19.61
C SER A 62 -9.57 -8.10 -20.62
N ASP A 63 -10.87 -7.99 -20.89
CA ASP A 63 -11.45 -6.90 -21.66
C ASP A 63 -12.60 -6.29 -20.85
N PRO A 64 -12.46 -5.03 -20.37
CA PRO A 64 -11.27 -4.17 -20.45
C PRO A 64 -10.11 -4.67 -19.56
N VAL A 65 -8.89 -4.35 -19.97
CA VAL A 65 -7.64 -4.75 -19.25
C VAL A 65 -7.62 -4.20 -17.83
N ILE A 66 -7.20 -5.05 -16.87
CA ILE A 66 -6.84 -4.65 -15.51
C ILE A 66 -5.31 -4.50 -15.44
N PRO A 67 -4.78 -3.27 -15.29
CA PRO A 67 -3.35 -3.02 -15.22
C PRO A 67 -2.62 -3.86 -14.15
N GLY A 68 -1.35 -4.15 -14.40
CA GLY A 68 -0.49 -4.81 -13.43
C GLY A 68 -0.21 -3.95 -12.19
N PHE A 69 0.20 -4.58 -11.10
CA PHE A 69 0.56 -3.88 -9.86
C PHE A 69 2.03 -4.12 -9.48
N GLY A 70 2.62 -3.15 -8.79
CA GLY A 70 4.00 -3.25 -8.31
C GLY A 70 4.58 -1.91 -7.88
N TYR A 71 5.80 -1.95 -7.36
CA TYR A 71 6.51 -0.78 -6.86
C TYR A 71 7.63 -0.38 -7.83
N THR A 72 8.00 0.89 -7.81
CA THR A 72 9.20 1.40 -8.47
C THR A 72 9.86 2.42 -7.56
N ALA A 73 11.07 2.11 -7.11
CA ALA A 73 11.87 2.99 -6.25
C ALA A 73 13.28 3.10 -6.83
N ASP A 74 13.70 4.31 -7.21
CA ASP A 74 14.97 4.53 -7.91
C ASP A 74 16.19 4.15 -7.07
N CYS A 75 16.11 4.36 -5.76
CA CYS A 75 17.17 4.00 -4.82
C CYS A 75 17.09 2.52 -4.38
N GLY A 76 16.13 1.76 -4.91
CA GLY A 76 15.82 0.39 -4.53
C GLY A 76 14.85 0.30 -3.35
N CYS A 77 14.48 -0.93 -3.01
CA CYS A 77 13.66 -1.23 -1.84
C CYS A 77 14.23 -2.44 -1.09
N TYR A 78 13.77 -2.69 0.13
CA TYR A 78 14.15 -3.86 0.88
C TYR A 78 13.22 -5.04 0.55
N ASN A 79 13.77 -6.07 -0.09
CA ASN A 79 13.09 -7.34 -0.36
C ASN A 79 13.79 -8.44 0.45
N TRP A 80 13.14 -8.92 1.50
CA TRP A 80 13.69 -9.92 2.40
C TRP A 80 13.78 -11.27 1.70
N VAL A 81 14.92 -11.94 1.88
CA VAL A 81 15.17 -13.28 1.36
C VAL A 81 15.35 -14.21 2.55
N ASN A 82 14.64 -15.34 2.56
CA ASN A 82 14.76 -16.30 3.65
C ASN A 82 16.18 -16.91 3.66
N PRO A 83 17.00 -16.64 4.69
CA PRO A 83 18.39 -17.09 4.72
C PRO A 83 18.52 -18.61 4.83
N LEU A 84 17.45 -19.31 5.24
CA LEU A 84 17.42 -20.77 5.35
C LEU A 84 17.04 -21.47 4.04
N ILE A 85 16.53 -20.71 3.05
CA ILE A 85 16.05 -21.25 1.77
C ILE A 85 16.61 -20.35 0.64
N PRO A 86 17.83 -20.60 0.13
CA PRO A 86 18.38 -19.84 -0.97
C PRO A 86 17.46 -19.88 -2.21
N GLY A 87 17.15 -18.72 -2.81
CA GLY A 87 16.17 -18.59 -3.89
C GLY A 87 14.73 -18.36 -3.42
N SER A 88 14.53 -18.13 -2.12
CA SER A 88 13.27 -17.72 -1.50
C SER A 88 12.96 -16.22 -1.65
N GLU A 89 13.61 -15.51 -2.59
CA GLU A 89 13.11 -14.21 -3.09
C GLU A 89 11.60 -14.30 -3.42
N SER A 90 11.17 -15.53 -3.73
CA SER A 90 9.80 -16.03 -3.65
C SER A 90 9.00 -15.58 -2.43
N TYR A 91 8.22 -14.52 -2.64
CA TYR A 91 6.88 -14.31 -2.09
C TYR A 91 6.76 -14.26 -0.56
N HIS A 92 6.62 -13.03 -0.04
CA HIS A 92 5.84 -12.79 1.18
C HIS A 92 4.62 -11.98 0.78
N ALA A 93 3.45 -12.61 0.72
CA ALA A 93 2.25 -11.80 0.94
C ALA A 93 2.22 -11.43 2.42
N GLY A 94 1.95 -10.16 2.72
CA GLY A 94 1.97 -9.65 4.10
C GLY A 94 1.15 -10.52 5.06
N TYR A 95 -0.05 -10.93 4.63
CA TYR A 95 -0.92 -11.81 5.40
C TYR A 95 -0.31 -13.18 5.77
N ASN A 96 0.66 -13.70 5.02
CA ASN A 96 1.27 -15.02 5.24
C ASN A 96 2.56 -14.95 6.07
N ILE A 97 2.98 -13.76 6.50
CA ILE A 97 4.15 -13.61 7.36
C ILE A 97 3.80 -14.18 8.75
N ASN A 98 4.38 -15.34 9.09
CA ASN A 98 4.17 -15.96 10.39
C ASN A 98 4.92 -15.17 11.48
N PRO A 99 4.24 -14.66 12.52
CA PRO A 99 4.85 -13.85 13.59
C PRO A 99 6.01 -14.52 14.31
N ALA A 100 6.05 -15.86 14.36
CA ALA A 100 7.18 -16.58 14.94
C ALA A 100 8.49 -16.33 14.16
N TYR A 101 8.43 -16.10 12.85
CA TYR A 101 9.62 -15.75 12.06
C TYR A 101 10.17 -14.39 12.42
N LEU A 102 9.34 -13.41 12.80
CA LEU A 102 9.81 -12.07 13.20
C LEU A 102 10.75 -12.14 14.41
N SER A 103 10.59 -13.13 15.30
CA SER A 103 11.50 -13.32 16.43
C SER A 103 12.88 -13.87 16.03
N ALA A 104 12.93 -14.67 14.97
CA ALA A 104 14.15 -15.29 14.47
C ALA A 104 14.86 -14.44 13.42
N PHE A 105 14.09 -13.70 12.63
CA PHE A 105 14.53 -12.82 11.54
C PHE A 105 13.83 -11.47 11.67
N PRO A 106 14.26 -10.60 12.60
CA PRO A 106 13.57 -9.34 12.86
C PRO A 106 13.52 -8.40 11.66
N SER A 107 14.50 -8.50 10.74
CA SER A 107 14.53 -7.71 9.51
C SER A 107 13.34 -7.96 8.58
N LEU A 108 12.68 -9.12 8.69
CA LEU A 108 11.46 -9.45 7.95
C LEU A 108 10.31 -8.44 8.21
N GLN A 109 10.30 -7.74 9.35
CA GLN A 109 9.29 -6.71 9.61
C GLN A 109 9.36 -5.53 8.62
N TYR A 110 10.51 -5.35 7.96
CA TYR A 110 10.76 -4.30 6.98
C TYR A 110 10.61 -4.79 5.54
N ASP A 111 10.23 -6.05 5.32
CA ASP A 111 10.07 -6.58 3.97
C ASP A 111 9.05 -5.78 3.14
N THR A 112 9.27 -5.72 1.83
CA THR A 112 8.36 -5.09 0.87
C THR A 112 7.43 -6.16 0.32
N TRP A 113 6.14 -5.93 0.43
CA TRP A 113 5.13 -6.90 0.03
C TRP A 113 3.81 -6.26 -0.38
N TRP A 114 3.00 -7.09 -1.03
CA TRP A 114 1.59 -6.85 -1.28
C TRP A 114 0.76 -7.77 -0.39
N THR A 115 -0.48 -7.38 -0.15
CA THR A 115 -1.39 -8.18 0.66
C THR A 115 -2.83 -7.98 0.23
N THR A 116 -3.70 -8.72 0.89
CA THR A 116 -5.12 -8.38 1.03
C THR A 116 -5.28 -7.43 2.23
N HIS A 117 -6.46 -6.87 2.45
CA HIS A 117 -6.78 -6.08 3.66
C HIS A 117 -6.52 -6.82 5.00
N LEU A 118 -6.23 -8.12 4.96
CA LEU A 118 -5.77 -8.90 6.10
C LEU A 118 -4.31 -8.61 6.46
N SER A 119 -4.10 -8.32 7.74
CA SER A 119 -2.79 -8.25 8.40
C SER A 119 -2.14 -9.63 8.57
N GLN A 120 -2.94 -10.66 8.81
CA GLN A 120 -2.47 -12.03 9.03
C GLN A 120 -3.51 -13.09 8.58
N GLN A 121 -3.02 -14.24 8.11
CA GLN A 121 -3.82 -15.42 7.84
C GLN A 121 -4.34 -16.05 9.14
N THR A 122 -5.65 -16.23 9.21
CA THR A 122 -6.35 -17.07 10.20
C THR A 122 -6.77 -18.41 9.59
N SER A 123 -7.14 -19.38 10.42
CA SER A 123 -7.63 -20.70 9.97
C SER A 123 -8.91 -20.64 9.14
N THR A 124 -9.63 -19.53 9.17
CA THR A 124 -10.88 -19.29 8.42
C THR A 124 -10.70 -18.37 7.22
N THR A 125 -9.52 -17.77 7.05
CA THR A 125 -9.19 -16.84 5.97
C THR A 125 -8.08 -17.46 5.13
N THR A 126 -8.40 -17.94 3.95
CA THR A 126 -7.37 -18.32 2.98
C THR A 126 -7.59 -17.45 1.78
N PRO A 127 -6.76 -16.42 1.56
CA PRO A 127 -6.74 -15.75 0.28
C PRO A 127 -6.54 -16.82 -0.80
N ILE A 128 -7.25 -16.69 -1.91
CA ILE A 128 -7.05 -17.50 -3.09
C ILE A 128 -5.87 -16.86 -3.80
N PRO A 129 -4.65 -17.42 -3.71
CA PRO A 129 -3.59 -17.00 -4.60
C PRO A 129 -4.01 -17.43 -5.99
N LEU A 130 -4.29 -16.46 -6.86
CA LEU A 130 -4.11 -16.70 -8.28
C LEU A 130 -2.59 -16.92 -8.52
N PRO A 131 -2.16 -17.45 -9.68
CA PRO A 131 -0.74 -17.57 -10.00
C PRO A 131 -0.10 -16.17 -10.17
N THR A 132 0.13 -15.49 -9.05
CA THR A 132 0.38 -14.05 -8.97
C THR A 132 1.88 -13.75 -8.86
N PHE A 133 2.59 -14.53 -8.03
CA PHE A 133 4.02 -14.35 -7.79
C PHE A 133 4.77 -15.58 -8.26
N LEU A 134 5.56 -15.44 -9.33
CA LEU A 134 6.37 -16.51 -9.87
C LEU A 134 7.65 -16.72 -9.03
N PRO A 135 8.27 -17.91 -9.05
CA PRO A 135 9.55 -18.11 -8.39
C PRO A 135 10.60 -17.08 -8.84
N GLY A 136 11.26 -16.44 -7.88
CA GLY A 136 12.20 -15.35 -8.14
C GLY A 136 11.57 -13.96 -8.24
N TYR A 137 10.26 -13.83 -7.95
CA TYR A 137 9.60 -12.54 -7.83
C TYR A 137 10.34 -11.63 -6.85
N ASN A 138 10.55 -10.38 -7.24
CA ASN A 138 11.17 -9.35 -6.43
C ASN A 138 10.22 -8.15 -6.33
N SER A 139 9.73 -7.86 -5.12
CA SER A 139 8.78 -6.77 -4.89
C SER A 139 9.31 -5.39 -5.28
N CYS A 140 10.63 -5.21 -5.37
CA CYS A 140 11.26 -3.93 -5.70
C CYS A 140 11.37 -3.64 -7.20
N SER A 141 11.24 -4.65 -8.06
CA SER A 141 11.49 -4.52 -9.50
C SER A 141 10.42 -5.13 -10.39
N ASP A 142 9.67 -6.10 -9.88
CA ASP A 142 8.76 -6.88 -10.69
C ASP A 142 7.35 -6.30 -10.63
N ILE A 143 6.67 -6.35 -11.77
CA ILE A 143 5.26 -6.01 -11.90
C ILE A 143 4.49 -7.32 -12.09
N VAL A 144 3.38 -7.45 -11.37
CA VAL A 144 2.44 -8.54 -11.56
C VAL A 144 1.37 -8.09 -12.54
N ASP A 145 1.42 -8.60 -13.76
CA ASP A 145 0.47 -8.27 -14.84
C ASP A 145 -0.70 -9.25 -14.95
N GLN A 146 -0.67 -10.36 -14.20
CA GLN A 146 -1.69 -11.41 -14.25
C GLN A 146 -1.87 -12.05 -12.87
N GLY A 147 -3.11 -12.14 -12.39
CA GLY A 147 -3.49 -12.73 -11.11
C GLY A 147 -3.98 -11.72 -10.07
N GLY A 148 -3.65 -11.99 -8.81
CA GLY A 148 -4.12 -11.19 -7.68
C GLY A 148 -4.05 -11.94 -6.35
N LEU A 149 -4.28 -11.19 -5.28
CA LEU A 149 -4.49 -11.72 -3.94
C LEU A 149 -5.93 -11.42 -3.57
N LEU A 150 -6.80 -12.41 -3.65
CA LEU A 150 -8.25 -12.24 -3.44
C LEU A 150 -8.74 -13.05 -2.26
N VAL A 151 -9.73 -12.53 -1.55
CA VAL A 151 -10.44 -13.21 -0.48
C VAL A 151 -11.92 -13.27 -0.85
N THR A 152 -12.44 -14.47 -1.05
CA THR A 152 -13.83 -14.69 -1.48
C THR A 152 -14.77 -15.07 -0.33
N GLY A 153 -14.26 -15.11 0.90
CA GLY A 153 -15.04 -15.41 2.10
C GLY A 153 -15.65 -14.13 2.68
N ALA A 154 -16.97 -14.10 2.83
CA ALA A 154 -17.68 -12.99 3.47
C ALA A 154 -17.39 -12.88 4.98
N ASP A 155 -17.96 -11.86 5.62
CA ASP A 155 -18.03 -11.55 7.07
C ASP A 155 -17.67 -12.73 8.02
N PRO A 156 -16.72 -12.58 8.98
CA PRO A 156 -16.11 -11.33 9.47
C PRO A 156 -14.79 -10.94 8.83
N ILE A 157 -14.41 -11.55 7.72
CA ILE A 157 -13.08 -11.32 7.14
C ILE A 157 -12.88 -9.86 6.71
N HIS A 158 -13.94 -9.22 6.23
CA HIS A 158 -13.92 -7.83 5.79
C HIS A 158 -14.12 -6.80 6.92
N SER A 159 -14.39 -7.23 8.16
CA SER A 159 -14.47 -6.32 9.31
C SER A 159 -13.10 -5.87 9.84
N THR A 160 -12.02 -6.39 9.25
CA THR A 160 -10.63 -5.97 9.50
C THR A 160 -10.27 -4.63 8.85
N VAL A 161 -11.14 -4.11 7.98
CA VAL A 161 -11.01 -2.75 7.43
C VAL A 161 -11.40 -1.73 8.51
N THR A 162 -10.45 -0.87 8.87
CA THR A 162 -10.65 0.17 9.88
C THR A 162 -10.76 1.53 9.19
N ASN A 163 -11.72 2.37 9.59
CA ASN A 163 -11.91 3.72 9.02
C ASN A 163 -12.02 3.75 7.49
N SER A 164 -12.68 2.74 6.90
CA SER A 164 -12.78 2.56 5.44
C SER A 164 -11.43 2.46 4.71
N ARG A 165 -10.35 2.12 5.42
CA ARG A 165 -9.01 1.94 4.85
C ARG A 165 -8.61 0.48 4.91
N ALA A 166 -8.34 -0.08 3.75
CA ALA A 166 -7.91 -1.46 3.59
C ALA A 166 -6.41 -1.50 3.31
N LEU A 167 -5.63 -2.20 4.13
CA LEU A 167 -4.19 -2.37 3.92
C LEU A 167 -3.96 -3.18 2.62
N ILE A 168 -3.18 -2.64 1.69
CA ILE A 168 -2.93 -3.31 0.39
C ILE A 168 -1.45 -3.65 0.18
N GLY A 169 -0.54 -3.00 0.89
CA GLY A 169 0.88 -3.26 0.75
C GLY A 169 1.76 -2.56 1.76
N GLN A 170 3.02 -2.92 1.73
CA GLN A 170 4.11 -2.30 2.47
C GLN A 170 5.32 -2.17 1.55
N ILE A 171 6.01 -1.04 1.62
CA ILE A 171 7.32 -0.86 0.99
C ILE A 171 8.29 -0.25 1.99
N THR A 172 9.50 -0.78 2.02
CA THR A 172 10.63 -0.15 2.71
C THR A 172 11.64 0.32 1.68
N THR A 173 11.88 1.63 1.62
CA THR A 173 12.74 2.27 0.62
C THR A 173 13.42 3.51 1.21
N CYS A 174 14.42 4.03 0.52
CA CYS A 174 15.24 5.14 0.99
C CYS A 174 14.72 6.52 0.58
N GLU A 175 13.89 6.65 -0.46
CA GLU A 175 13.49 7.95 -1.00
C GLU A 175 12.10 7.88 -1.65
N THR A 176 11.85 8.78 -2.60
CA THR A 176 10.66 8.79 -3.45
C THR A 176 10.48 7.44 -4.13
N PHE A 177 9.24 6.95 -4.13
CA PHE A 177 8.85 5.77 -4.87
C PHE A 177 7.53 6.01 -5.58
N SER A 178 7.20 5.12 -6.51
CA SER A 178 5.90 5.08 -7.13
C SER A 178 5.33 3.67 -7.09
N PHE A 179 4.01 3.57 -7.20
CA PHE A 179 3.30 2.31 -7.31
C PHE A 179 2.06 2.46 -8.16
N GLN A 180 1.60 1.36 -8.73
CA GLN A 180 0.29 1.26 -9.37
C GLN A 180 -0.42 0.01 -8.85
N VAL A 181 -1.73 0.08 -8.71
CA VAL A 181 -2.51 -1.04 -8.18
C VAL A 181 -3.98 -0.94 -8.58
N CYS A 182 -4.60 -2.10 -8.77
CA CYS A 182 -6.04 -2.25 -8.87
C CYS A 182 -6.58 -3.09 -7.71
N VAL A 183 -7.73 -2.68 -7.18
CA VAL A 183 -8.45 -3.33 -6.09
C VAL A 183 -9.81 -3.77 -6.59
N THR A 184 -10.10 -5.05 -6.47
CA THR A 184 -11.43 -5.61 -6.67
C THR A 184 -12.21 -5.56 -5.36
N MET A 185 -13.46 -5.11 -5.44
CA MET A 185 -14.36 -4.90 -4.30
C MET A 185 -15.81 -5.24 -4.67
N GLN A 186 -16.66 -5.47 -3.66
CA GLN A 186 -18.11 -5.51 -3.81
C GLN A 186 -18.70 -4.16 -3.39
N ASP A 187 -19.35 -3.47 -4.33
CA ASP A 187 -20.04 -2.21 -4.06
C ASP A 187 -21.42 -2.49 -3.42
N GLY A 188 -21.73 -1.79 -2.33
CA GLY A 188 -22.95 -2.00 -1.54
C GLY A 188 -22.94 -3.24 -0.63
N GLY A 189 -21.77 -3.80 -0.31
CA GLY A 189 -21.63 -4.83 0.71
C GLY A 189 -21.69 -6.27 0.21
N VAL A 190 -21.96 -7.21 1.13
CA VAL A 190 -21.97 -8.66 0.82
C VAL A 190 -23.05 -8.96 -0.23
N GLY A 191 -22.62 -9.52 -1.37
CA GLY A 191 -23.52 -9.82 -2.49
C GLY A 191 -23.82 -8.62 -3.39
N GLY A 192 -23.12 -7.51 -3.18
CA GLY A 192 -23.09 -6.35 -4.07
C GLY A 192 -22.38 -6.62 -5.40
N GLU A 193 -22.37 -5.61 -6.26
CA GLU A 193 -21.74 -5.68 -7.58
C GLU A 193 -20.23 -5.77 -7.44
N VAL A 194 -19.60 -6.72 -8.14
CA VAL A 194 -18.14 -6.84 -8.15
C VAL A 194 -17.58 -5.82 -9.14
N ILE A 195 -16.82 -4.86 -8.62
CA ILE A 195 -16.15 -3.83 -9.40
C ILE A 195 -14.65 -3.87 -9.13
N THR A 196 -13.86 -3.40 -10.09
CA THR A 196 -12.42 -3.19 -9.92
C THR A 196 -12.12 -1.71 -10.08
N LYS A 197 -11.41 -1.14 -9.10
CA LYS A 197 -10.93 0.25 -9.15
C LYS A 197 -9.42 0.26 -9.23
N CYS A 198 -8.87 1.11 -10.08
CA CYS A 198 -7.42 1.25 -10.27
C CYS A 198 -6.97 2.66 -9.92
N THR A 199 -5.69 2.82 -9.56
CA THR A 199 -5.07 4.15 -9.53
C THR A 199 -5.05 4.74 -10.95
N ASP A 200 -5.12 6.07 -11.07
CA ASP A 200 -5.00 6.77 -12.35
C ASP A 200 -3.53 6.82 -12.82
N GLY A 201 -3.00 5.64 -13.15
CA GLY A 201 -1.59 5.42 -13.42
C GLY A 201 -0.73 5.31 -12.15
N PRO A 202 0.61 5.45 -12.28
CA PRO A 202 1.53 5.39 -11.15
C PRO A 202 1.34 6.54 -10.17
N VAL A 203 1.05 6.21 -8.91
CA VAL A 203 1.02 7.14 -7.79
C VAL A 203 2.45 7.36 -7.32
N THR A 204 2.91 8.62 -7.34
CA THR A 204 4.25 8.99 -6.85
C THR A 204 4.15 9.50 -5.42
N VAL A 205 4.89 8.86 -4.52
CA VAL A 205 5.04 9.26 -3.12
C VAL A 205 6.40 9.92 -2.98
N SER A 206 6.41 11.25 -2.86
CA SER A 206 7.63 12.00 -2.55
C SER A 206 8.17 11.64 -1.17
N ASP A 207 9.48 11.74 -0.98
CA ASP A 207 10.10 11.52 0.34
C ASP A 207 9.47 12.45 1.39
N LEU A 208 8.68 11.85 2.28
CA LEU A 208 7.97 12.53 3.36
C LEU A 208 8.91 13.04 4.46
N CYS A 209 10.21 12.68 4.42
CA CYS A 209 11.23 13.23 5.30
C CYS A 209 11.97 14.43 4.68
N LEU A 210 11.76 14.74 3.39
CA LEU A 210 12.30 15.96 2.80
C LEU A 210 11.37 17.14 3.13
N PRO A 211 11.93 18.32 3.49
CA PRO A 211 11.12 19.51 3.71
C PRO A 211 10.27 19.80 2.47
N MET A 212 8.95 19.96 2.66
CA MET A 212 8.04 20.29 1.56
C MET A 212 8.49 21.61 0.92
N MET A 213 9.06 21.53 -0.29
CA MET A 213 9.49 22.71 -1.04
C MET A 213 8.38 23.19 -1.97
N ASN A 214 7.77 24.34 -1.67
CA ASN A 214 6.88 25.07 -2.56
C ASN A 214 7.64 26.25 -3.22
N PRO A 215 7.39 26.61 -4.49
CA PRO A 215 8.02 27.77 -5.13
C PRO A 215 7.76 29.12 -4.42
N GLU A 216 6.69 29.25 -3.64
CA GLU A 216 6.34 30.47 -2.90
C GLU A 216 6.86 30.48 -1.46
N TYR A 217 7.06 29.30 -0.87
CA TYR A 217 7.50 29.12 0.50
C TYR A 217 8.24 27.80 0.70
N SER A 218 9.25 27.81 1.55
CA SER A 218 9.91 26.59 2.02
C SER A 218 9.28 26.19 3.35
N ILE A 219 8.75 24.98 3.45
CA ILE A 219 8.41 24.41 4.74
C ILE A 219 9.69 23.72 5.24
N LEU A 220 10.39 24.37 6.16
CA LEU A 220 11.42 23.72 6.94
C LEU A 220 10.70 22.98 8.06
N GLU A 221 10.51 21.69 7.82
CA GLU A 221 9.93 20.81 8.81
C GLU A 221 11.07 20.16 9.60
N THR A 222 11.14 20.48 10.88
CA THR A 222 11.79 19.63 11.88
C THR A 222 10.68 18.85 12.56
N ILE A 223 10.14 17.87 11.84
CA ILE A 223 9.58 16.69 12.50
C ILE A 223 10.81 15.92 12.98
N ASP A 224 11.17 16.11 14.24
CA ASP A 224 11.79 14.98 14.95
C ASP A 224 10.73 13.88 14.91
N CYS A 225 10.99 12.79 14.19
CA CYS A 225 10.04 11.67 14.07
C CYS A 225 9.64 11.08 15.45
N PHE A 226 10.31 11.51 16.53
CA PHE A 226 10.02 11.17 17.93
C PHE A 226 10.29 12.31 18.92
N GLY A 227 10.04 13.58 18.55
CA GLY A 227 10.06 14.69 19.50
C GLY A 227 8.72 14.86 20.22
N ASP A 228 8.73 15.28 21.49
CA ASP A 228 7.52 15.79 22.19
C ASP A 228 6.96 17.08 21.53
N GLU A 229 7.68 17.60 20.53
CA GLU A 229 7.42 18.86 19.84
C GLU A 229 7.60 18.64 18.33
N ALA A 230 6.52 18.83 17.57
CA ALA A 230 6.60 19.00 16.12
C ALA A 230 6.76 20.50 15.85
N SER A 231 7.81 20.89 15.14
CA SER A 231 8.03 22.28 14.76
C SER A 231 8.00 22.41 13.23
N MET A 232 7.09 23.26 12.76
CA MET A 232 6.97 23.62 11.35
C MET A 232 7.39 25.08 11.20
N GLU A 233 8.51 25.32 10.53
CA GLU A 233 8.95 26.67 10.17
C GLU A 233 8.60 26.92 8.70
N VAL A 234 7.68 27.84 8.45
CA VAL A 234 7.30 28.24 7.09
C VAL A 234 8.03 29.52 6.72
N LEU A 235 8.98 29.41 5.81
CA LEU A 235 9.77 30.54 5.32
C LEU A 235 9.25 31.03 3.97
N PRO A 236 8.96 32.32 3.80
CA PRO A 236 8.64 32.86 2.48
C PRO A 236 9.88 32.80 1.59
N ALA A 237 9.71 32.43 0.32
CA ALA A 237 10.81 32.42 -0.65
C ALA A 237 11.37 33.83 -0.94
N ASN A 238 10.56 34.87 -0.70
CA ASN A 238 10.98 36.27 -0.79
C ASN A 238 10.75 37.00 0.54
N PRO A 239 11.82 37.34 1.30
CA PRO A 239 11.70 37.99 2.60
C PRO A 239 11.17 39.44 2.53
N GLY A 240 11.04 40.01 1.33
CA GLY A 240 10.51 41.35 1.10
C GLY A 240 8.99 41.42 0.93
N LEU A 241 8.28 40.29 0.91
CA LEU A 241 6.82 40.22 0.76
C LEU A 241 6.15 39.92 2.11
N ALA A 242 5.00 40.57 2.36
CA ALA A 242 4.19 40.25 3.53
C ALA A 242 3.71 38.80 3.42
N PHE A 243 4.03 37.98 4.42
CA PHE A 243 3.73 36.56 4.46
C PHE A 243 2.89 36.27 5.71
N ASN A 244 1.69 35.74 5.50
CA ASN A 244 0.78 35.29 6.56
C ASN A 244 0.40 33.83 6.28
N PRO A 245 1.19 32.85 6.75
CA PRO A 245 0.84 31.45 6.57
C PRO A 245 -0.37 31.10 7.44
N THR A 246 -1.28 30.29 6.89
CA THR A 246 -2.26 29.55 7.68
C THR A 246 -1.84 28.09 7.59
N VAL A 247 -1.54 27.47 8.73
CA VAL A 247 -1.14 26.08 8.82
C VAL A 247 -2.35 25.30 9.34
N GLU A 248 -2.85 24.37 8.54
CA GLU A 248 -3.81 23.36 8.98
C GLU A 248 -3.06 22.05 9.17
N TYR A 249 -3.15 21.48 10.36
CA TYR A 249 -2.56 20.19 10.68
C TYR A 249 -3.64 19.28 11.28
N SER A 250 -3.58 17.99 10.94
CA SER A 250 -4.44 16.97 11.54
C SER A 250 -3.58 16.05 12.37
N LEU A 251 -3.80 16.03 13.69
CA LEU A 251 -3.16 15.08 14.58
C LEU A 251 -4.00 13.81 14.60
N TYR A 252 -3.40 12.69 14.17
CA TYR A 252 -4.00 11.38 14.33
C TYR A 252 -3.39 10.74 15.57
N GLN A 253 -4.22 10.50 16.59
CA GLN A 253 -3.80 9.73 17.75
C GLN A 253 -3.77 8.25 17.35
N PHE A 254 -2.59 7.64 17.39
CA PHE A 254 -2.46 6.20 17.24
C PHE A 254 -2.75 5.51 18.58
N ASP A 255 -3.97 4.97 18.73
CA ASP A 255 -4.41 4.30 19.97
C ASP A 255 -3.89 2.85 20.10
N GLY A 256 -2.92 2.44 19.28
CA GLY A 256 -2.13 1.23 19.52
C GLY A 256 -2.87 -0.10 19.32
N THR A 257 -3.96 -0.14 18.55
CA THR A 257 -4.70 -1.40 18.31
C THR A 257 -4.63 -1.96 16.89
N ASP A 258 -3.78 -1.43 16.00
CA ASP A 258 -3.51 -2.04 14.68
C ASP A 258 -2.52 -3.23 14.72
N THR A 259 -2.54 -4.00 15.81
CA THR A 259 -1.78 -5.26 15.96
C THR A 259 -2.67 -6.44 16.34
N THR A 260 -3.81 -6.59 15.67
CA THR A 260 -4.54 -7.88 15.66
C THR A 260 -4.90 -8.29 14.25
#